data_AF-A0A975E889-F1
#
_entry.id   AF-A0A975E889-F1
#
_cell.length_a   1.000
_cell.length_b   1.000
_cell.length_c   1.000
_cell.angle_alpha   90.00
_cell.angle_beta   90.00
_cell.angle_gamma   90.00
#
_symmetry.space_group_name_H-M   'P 1'
#
loop_
_entity.id
_entity.type
_entity.pdbx_description
1 polymer ?
#
loop_
_entity_poly.entity_id
_entity_poly.type
_entity_poly.pdbx_seq_one_letter_code
_entity_poly.pdbx_strand_id
1 'polypeptide(L)'
;MVRPHQRLHTHALPLSSEVPAQRTGLRAGIATRFLQHDMAFGELALVCPTGAEPHHALDWQAERPVPLTRNVQRLTAPNPGFMTGPGTNSYLVGDAHTGFVVIDPGPADADHVQRLWQAAQHPDGSGGNIQMIVCTHSHADHSPGAKPLQALCATTPPILGLPSAPTARANSHFVPDQLLQNNERIMLISRGLDANSAYTHTLQAIHTPGHAANHVCLLLVEDGLLFSGDHILNGSTTVIDPPDGHMGDYLQSLDTLLAACEAHDVQFIFPAHGHVLGGSSAAAQGVITHLKAHRLKREAKIAAVMAAHPEGTLDDWLPLAYDDVDARVWPVAKRSLMAHVEHIRADNTA
;
A
#
# COMPACT_ATOMS: atom_id res chain seq x y z
N MET A 1 35.25 -15.58 60.95
CA MET A 1 35.88 -15.58 59.61
C MET A 1 34.95 -16.37 58.70
N VAL A 2 34.73 -15.90 57.46
CA VAL A 2 33.75 -16.36 56.43
C VAL A 2 32.58 -15.38 56.25
N ARG A 3 32.77 -14.42 55.33
CA ARG A 3 31.72 -13.94 54.42
C ARG A 3 31.73 -14.89 53.21
N PRO A 4 30.59 -15.16 52.55
CA PRO A 4 30.46 -14.59 51.20
C PRO A 4 29.04 -14.13 50.77
N HIS A 5 29.09 -13.15 49.87
CA HIS A 5 28.25 -12.86 48.70
C HIS A 5 26.77 -12.45 48.84
N GLN A 6 26.61 -11.12 48.77
CA GLN A 6 25.46 -10.37 48.25
C GLN A 6 24.86 -11.02 46.99
N ARG A 7 23.54 -11.22 47.01
CA ARG A 7 22.75 -11.50 45.82
C ARG A 7 22.77 -10.26 44.93
N LEU A 8 23.27 -10.41 43.71
CA LEU A 8 23.12 -9.43 42.65
C LEU A 8 21.63 -9.27 42.36
N HIS A 9 21.12 -8.06 42.59
CA HIS A 9 19.82 -7.64 42.09
C HIS A 9 19.83 -7.74 40.57
N THR A 10 19.02 -8.63 40.02
CA THR A 10 18.58 -8.56 38.62
C THR A 10 17.75 -7.29 38.50
N HIS A 11 18.33 -6.23 37.95
CA HIS A 11 17.56 -5.11 37.43
C HIS A 11 16.73 -5.64 36.26
N ALA A 12 15.45 -5.93 36.54
CA ALA A 12 14.45 -5.98 35.49
C ALA A 12 14.42 -4.60 34.83
N LEU A 13 14.80 -4.55 33.56
CA LEU A 13 14.59 -3.36 32.74
C LEU A 13 13.08 -3.13 32.65
N PRO A 14 12.59 -1.89 32.85
CA PRO A 14 11.16 -1.63 32.77
C PRO A 14 10.69 -1.81 31.32
N LEU A 15 9.68 -2.66 31.15
CA LEU A 15 8.80 -2.70 29.99
C LEU A 15 7.99 -1.41 29.94
N SER A 16 8.55 -0.38 29.31
CA SER A 16 7.78 0.77 28.83
C SER A 16 8.49 1.38 27.61
N SER A 17 8.44 0.69 26.47
CA SER A 17 8.75 1.35 25.19
C SER A 17 7.51 2.10 24.74
N GLU A 18 7.25 3.27 25.33
CA GLU A 18 6.36 4.23 24.68
C GLU A 18 6.94 4.52 23.30
N VAL A 19 6.16 4.27 22.25
CA VAL A 19 6.51 4.66 20.88
C VAL A 19 6.86 6.14 20.93
N PRO A 20 8.08 6.57 20.56
CA PRO A 20 8.47 7.96 20.75
C PRO A 20 7.47 8.87 20.02
N ALA A 21 6.99 9.92 20.68
CA ALA A 21 5.93 10.79 20.15
C ALA A 21 6.34 11.61 18.92
N GLN A 22 7.63 11.57 18.56
CA GLN A 22 8.22 12.28 17.44
C GLN A 22 9.23 11.40 16.71
N ARG A 23 9.44 11.68 15.42
CA ARG A 23 10.50 11.12 14.59
C ARG A 23 11.24 12.25 13.88
N THR A 24 12.49 12.02 13.53
CA THR A 24 13.31 12.99 12.79
C THR A 24 13.75 12.38 11.48
N GLY A 25 13.54 13.10 10.38
CA GLY A 25 14.01 12.73 9.03
C GLY A 25 14.70 13.92 8.37
N LEU A 26 15.25 13.71 7.17
CA LEU A 26 15.86 14.77 6.37
C LEU A 26 14.83 15.27 5.33
N ARG A 27 14.58 16.57 5.32
CA ARG A 27 13.77 17.25 4.29
C ARG A 27 14.61 18.37 3.69
N ALA A 28 14.82 18.33 2.37
CA ALA A 28 15.81 19.15 1.68
C ALA A 28 17.19 19.13 2.36
N GLY A 29 17.60 17.96 2.87
CA GLY A 29 18.85 17.77 3.61
C GLY A 29 18.87 18.32 5.05
N ILE A 30 17.76 18.87 5.54
CA ILE A 30 17.66 19.46 6.89
C ILE A 30 16.91 18.50 7.82
N ALA A 31 17.50 18.22 8.99
CA ALA A 31 16.86 17.47 10.06
C ALA A 31 15.55 18.14 10.51
N THR A 32 14.43 17.50 10.23
CA THR A 32 13.08 17.99 10.49
C THR A 32 12.32 17.00 11.37
N ARG A 33 11.57 17.51 12.35
CA ARG A 33 10.78 16.70 13.28
C ARG A 33 9.37 16.50 12.74
N PHE A 34 8.83 15.30 12.95
CA PHE A 34 7.52 14.87 12.53
C PHE A 34 6.78 14.19 13.69
N LEU A 35 5.50 14.48 13.81
CA LEU A 35 4.57 13.96 14.80
C LEU A 35 3.66 12.90 14.16
N GLN A 36 2.91 12.16 14.98
CA GLN A 36 2.10 11.03 14.51
C GLN A 36 1.07 11.38 13.42
N HIS A 37 0.58 12.62 13.37
CA HIS A 37 -0.37 13.07 12.35
C HIS A 37 0.31 13.51 11.04
N ASP A 38 1.64 13.61 11.01
CA ASP A 38 2.35 13.94 9.79
C ASP A 38 2.41 12.74 8.84
N MET A 39 2.24 13.02 7.55
CA MET A 39 2.19 12.00 6.51
C MET A 39 3.41 11.06 6.50
N ALA A 40 4.59 11.61 6.78
CA ALA A 40 5.86 10.90 6.77
C ALA A 40 6.15 10.08 8.05
N PHE A 41 5.30 10.17 9.08
CA PHE A 41 5.59 9.56 10.38
C PHE A 41 5.77 8.05 10.32
N GLY A 42 4.87 7.34 9.63
CA GLY A 42 4.93 5.87 9.54
C GLY A 42 6.21 5.39 8.86
N GLU A 43 6.62 6.05 7.78
CA GLU A 43 7.89 5.77 7.10
C GLU A 43 9.09 6.02 8.00
N LEU A 44 9.13 7.15 8.72
CA LEU A 44 10.21 7.41 9.68
C LEU A 44 10.18 6.44 10.87
N ALA A 45 9.01 5.98 11.30
CA ALA A 45 8.90 4.98 12.35
C ALA A 45 9.47 3.62 11.90
N LEU A 46 9.37 3.31 10.60
CA LEU A 46 9.94 2.11 10.00
C LEU A 46 11.48 2.22 9.86
N VAL A 47 11.97 3.28 9.20
CA VAL A 47 13.38 3.39 8.79
C VAL A 47 14.28 4.05 9.84
N CYS A 48 13.70 4.81 10.77
CA CYS A 48 14.40 5.51 11.84
C CYS A 48 13.76 5.19 13.22
N PRO A 49 13.68 3.91 13.62
CA PRO A 49 12.85 3.48 14.76
C PRO A 49 13.31 4.07 16.10
N THR A 50 14.62 4.31 16.27
CA THR A 50 15.18 4.89 17.50
C THR A 50 15.16 6.42 17.51
N GLY A 51 14.99 7.06 16.35
CA GLY A 51 15.01 8.51 16.19
C GLY A 51 16.34 9.20 16.52
N ALA A 52 17.43 8.44 16.74
CA ALA A 52 18.69 8.97 17.28
C ALA A 52 19.46 9.84 16.27
N GLU A 53 19.48 9.48 14.99
CA GLU A 53 20.15 10.25 13.94
C GLU A 53 19.31 10.24 12.64
N PRO A 54 18.91 11.42 12.11
CA PRO A 54 18.15 11.49 10.87
C PRO A 54 19.05 11.18 9.67
N HIS A 55 18.84 10.02 9.07
CA HIS A 55 19.58 9.57 7.88
C HIS A 55 18.67 9.27 6.69
N HIS A 56 17.35 9.24 6.91
CA HIS A 56 16.37 8.99 5.86
C HIS A 56 15.88 10.30 5.22
N ALA A 57 16.08 10.43 3.91
CA ALA A 57 15.57 11.56 3.12
C ALA A 57 14.10 11.31 2.74
N LEU A 58 13.26 12.29 3.01
CA LEU A 58 11.82 12.26 2.71
C LEU A 58 11.48 12.89 1.36
N ASP A 59 12.44 13.58 0.73
CA ASP A 59 12.23 14.19 -0.57
C ASP A 59 12.00 13.10 -1.63
N TRP A 60 10.88 13.23 -2.35
CA TRP A 60 10.51 12.31 -3.41
C TRP A 60 11.50 12.36 -4.57
N GLN A 61 11.85 11.18 -5.08
CA GLN A 61 12.73 11.02 -6.24
C GLN A 61 12.41 9.71 -6.97
N ALA A 62 12.83 9.63 -8.23
CA ALA A 62 12.53 8.54 -9.16
C ALA A 62 13.80 7.92 -9.80
N GLU A 63 14.99 8.23 -9.27
CA GLU A 63 16.28 7.85 -9.85
C GLU A 63 16.89 6.61 -9.21
N ARG A 64 16.64 6.39 -7.92
CA ARG A 64 17.20 5.28 -7.14
C ARG A 64 16.16 4.61 -6.25
N PRO A 65 16.24 3.30 -5.99
CA PRO A 65 15.42 2.68 -4.97
C PRO A 65 15.69 3.27 -3.58
N VAL A 66 14.64 3.44 -2.79
CA VAL A 66 14.68 3.80 -1.38
C VAL A 66 14.54 2.52 -0.56
N PRO A 67 15.57 2.08 0.19
CA PRO A 67 15.45 0.94 1.08
C PRO A 67 14.51 1.29 2.25
N LEU A 68 13.50 0.46 2.49
CA LEU A 68 12.53 0.65 3.57
C LEU A 68 12.73 -0.38 4.68
N THR A 69 12.95 -1.63 4.32
CA THR A 69 13.39 -2.68 5.23
C THR A 69 14.55 -3.45 4.59
N ARG A 70 15.06 -4.48 5.26
CA ARG A 70 16.03 -5.40 4.67
C ARG A 70 15.49 -6.05 3.39
N ASN A 71 14.19 -6.34 3.36
CA ASN A 71 13.54 -7.15 2.34
C ASN A 71 12.70 -6.32 1.36
N VAL A 72 12.56 -5.00 1.59
CA VAL A 72 11.64 -4.15 0.83
C VAL A 72 12.34 -2.86 0.41
N GLN A 73 12.32 -2.60 -0.89
CA GLN A 73 12.73 -1.34 -1.50
C GLN A 73 11.54 -0.70 -2.22
N ARG A 74 11.51 0.63 -2.27
CA ARG A 74 10.54 1.40 -3.04
C ARG A 74 11.22 2.20 -4.14
N LEU A 75 10.70 2.15 -5.36
CA LEU A 75 11.03 3.09 -6.41
C LEU A 75 9.76 3.82 -6.85
N THR A 76 9.73 5.14 -6.70
CA THR A 76 8.58 5.96 -7.07
C THR A 76 8.70 6.32 -8.55
N ALA A 77 7.68 6.06 -9.34
CA ALA A 77 7.63 6.43 -10.74
C ALA A 77 7.59 7.98 -10.91
N PRO A 78 8.16 8.54 -11.98
CA PRO A 78 8.19 9.98 -12.23
C PRO A 78 6.84 10.49 -12.82
N ASN A 79 5.72 10.10 -12.22
CA ASN A 79 4.36 10.42 -12.66
C ASN A 79 3.56 11.20 -11.60
N PRO A 80 4.08 12.30 -11.03
CA PRO A 80 3.33 13.07 -10.05
C PRO A 80 2.05 13.65 -10.66
N GLY A 81 0.99 13.73 -9.86
CA GLY A 81 -0.31 14.16 -10.36
C GLY A 81 -1.37 14.28 -9.28
N PHE A 82 -2.53 14.80 -9.66
CA PHE A 82 -3.66 14.95 -8.75
C PHE A 82 -4.10 13.60 -8.14
N MET A 83 -4.04 12.52 -8.93
CA MET A 83 -4.42 11.17 -8.49
C MET A 83 -3.26 10.42 -7.82
N THR A 84 -2.05 10.56 -8.37
CA THR A 84 -0.86 9.78 -7.98
C THR A 84 0.02 10.46 -6.93
N GLY A 85 -0.34 11.68 -6.51
CA GLY A 85 0.44 12.49 -5.57
C GLY A 85 1.87 12.71 -6.07
N PRO A 86 2.90 12.28 -5.32
CA PRO A 86 4.30 12.37 -5.77
C PRO A 86 4.66 11.38 -6.89
N GLY A 87 3.85 10.36 -7.13
CA GLY A 87 4.06 9.29 -8.10
C GLY A 87 3.60 7.94 -7.56
N THR A 88 3.60 6.92 -8.43
CA THR A 88 3.25 5.55 -8.05
C THR A 88 4.45 4.84 -7.43
N ASN A 89 4.25 4.24 -6.27
CA ASN A 89 5.26 3.46 -5.57
C ASN A 89 5.29 2.04 -6.13
N SER A 90 6.35 1.71 -6.86
CA SER A 90 6.71 0.33 -7.16
C SER A 90 7.53 -0.25 -6.01
N TYR A 91 7.22 -1.48 -5.60
CA TYR A 91 7.95 -2.15 -4.51
C TYR A 91 8.73 -3.36 -5.04
N LEU A 92 9.96 -3.53 -4.54
CA LEU A 92 10.75 -4.75 -4.73
C LEU A 92 10.81 -5.50 -3.40
N VAL A 93 10.28 -6.72 -3.38
CA VAL A 93 10.25 -7.60 -2.20
C VAL A 93 11.18 -8.77 -2.43
N GLY A 94 12.15 -8.97 -1.53
CA GLY A 94 13.14 -10.04 -1.61
C GLY A 94 14.57 -9.55 -1.39
N ASP A 95 15.55 -10.37 -1.78
CA ASP A 95 16.96 -10.03 -1.75
C ASP A 95 17.74 -10.70 -2.89
N ALA A 96 19.05 -10.44 -2.98
CA ALA A 96 19.88 -10.99 -4.06
C ALA A 96 19.93 -12.53 -4.09
N HIS A 97 19.67 -13.22 -2.98
CA HIS A 97 19.71 -14.68 -2.88
C HIS A 97 18.37 -15.34 -3.16
N THR A 98 17.26 -14.69 -2.82
CA THR A 98 15.90 -15.17 -3.11
C THR A 98 15.39 -14.68 -4.48
N GLY A 99 15.99 -13.62 -5.02
CA GLY A 99 15.45 -12.83 -6.10
C GLY A 99 14.38 -11.87 -5.61
N PHE A 100 13.67 -11.23 -6.53
CA PHE A 100 12.68 -10.21 -6.19
C PHE A 100 11.31 -10.49 -6.80
N VAL A 101 10.27 -10.13 -6.06
CA VAL A 101 8.94 -9.82 -6.59
C VAL A 101 8.87 -8.31 -6.80
N VAL A 102 8.47 -7.87 -7.99
CA VAL A 102 8.17 -6.46 -8.25
C VAL A 102 6.65 -6.26 -8.18
N ILE A 103 6.19 -5.41 -7.28
CA ILE A 103 4.78 -5.04 -7.11
C ILE A 103 4.54 -3.69 -7.81
N ASP A 104 3.56 -3.63 -8.69
CA ASP A 104 3.13 -2.45 -9.46
C ASP A 104 4.30 -1.75 -10.16
N PRO A 105 4.78 -2.27 -11.30
CA PRO A 105 5.93 -1.72 -12.02
C PRO A 105 5.69 -0.33 -12.64
N GLY A 106 4.54 0.28 -12.38
CA GLY A 106 4.27 1.68 -12.70
C GLY A 106 3.65 1.86 -14.09
N PRO A 107 3.45 3.12 -14.54
CA PRO A 107 3.19 3.38 -15.95
C PRO A 107 4.31 2.80 -16.82
N ALA A 108 4.07 2.63 -18.11
CA ALA A 108 5.06 2.13 -19.07
C ALA A 108 6.14 3.19 -19.41
N ASP A 109 6.78 3.75 -18.39
CA ASP A 109 7.92 4.65 -18.48
C ASP A 109 9.21 3.84 -18.60
N ALA A 110 9.93 4.01 -19.70
CA ALA A 110 11.08 3.18 -20.04
C ALA A 110 12.23 3.31 -19.02
N ASP A 111 12.47 4.52 -18.52
CA ASP A 111 13.55 4.78 -17.56
C ASP A 111 13.21 4.19 -16.19
N HIS A 112 11.97 4.36 -15.72
CA HIS A 112 11.49 3.74 -14.48
C HIS A 112 11.58 2.22 -14.52
N VAL A 113 11.09 1.60 -15.60
CA VAL A 113 11.16 0.15 -15.82
C VAL A 113 12.61 -0.33 -15.83
N GLN A 114 13.51 0.39 -16.49
CA GLN A 114 14.94 0.05 -16.52
C GLN A 114 15.57 0.15 -15.13
N ARG A 115 15.19 1.15 -14.32
CA ARG A 115 15.66 1.30 -12.93
C ARG A 115 15.13 0.20 -12.02
N LEU A 116 13.88 -0.24 -12.18
CA LEU A 116 13.35 -1.42 -11.48
C LEU A 116 14.15 -2.67 -11.80
N TRP A 117 14.45 -2.90 -13.09
CA TRP A 117 15.28 -4.02 -13.52
C TRP A 117 16.68 -3.95 -12.89
N GLN A 118 17.32 -2.77 -12.88
CA GLN A 118 18.65 -2.59 -12.28
C GLN A 118 18.64 -2.79 -10.75
N ALA A 119 17.56 -2.39 -10.08
CA ALA A 119 17.39 -2.50 -8.63
C ALA A 119 17.26 -3.96 -8.15
N ALA A 120 16.68 -4.83 -8.97
CA ALA A 120 16.54 -6.25 -8.69
C ALA A 120 17.87 -6.98 -8.92
N GLN A 121 18.81 -6.84 -7.98
CA GLN A 121 20.18 -7.31 -8.16
C GLN A 121 20.35 -8.83 -7.96
N HIS A 122 21.18 -9.44 -8.78
CA HIS A 122 21.79 -10.75 -8.52
C HIS A 122 22.93 -10.62 -7.50
N PRO A 123 23.42 -11.73 -6.91
CA PRO A 123 24.54 -11.70 -5.97
C PRO A 123 25.84 -11.10 -6.54
N ASP A 124 26.01 -11.12 -7.87
CA ASP A 124 27.16 -10.52 -8.57
C ASP A 124 26.97 -9.01 -8.88
N GLY A 125 25.84 -8.42 -8.47
CA GLY A 125 25.50 -7.02 -8.69
C GLY A 125 24.86 -6.70 -10.04
N SER A 126 24.69 -7.69 -10.93
CA SER A 126 23.93 -7.50 -12.18
C SER A 126 22.43 -7.32 -11.89
N GLY A 127 21.72 -6.58 -12.74
CA GLY A 127 20.26 -6.38 -12.61
C GLY A 127 19.44 -7.54 -13.17
N GLY A 128 18.13 -7.53 -12.92
CA GLY A 128 17.16 -8.43 -13.54
C GLY A 128 16.84 -9.70 -12.77
N ASN A 129 17.22 -9.81 -11.49
CA ASN A 129 16.92 -10.94 -10.60
C ASN A 129 15.46 -10.98 -10.15
N ILE A 130 14.54 -10.83 -11.10
CA ILE A 130 13.10 -10.76 -10.88
C ILE A 130 12.53 -12.16 -11.10
N GLN A 131 11.90 -12.69 -10.06
CA GLN A 131 11.27 -14.02 -10.11
C GLN A 131 9.80 -13.90 -10.52
N MET A 132 9.12 -12.83 -10.11
CA MET A 132 7.69 -12.59 -10.39
C MET A 132 7.42 -11.08 -10.46
N ILE A 133 6.38 -10.71 -11.21
CA ILE A 133 5.84 -9.34 -11.25
C ILE A 133 4.38 -9.43 -10.81
N VAL A 134 3.94 -8.62 -9.85
CA VAL A 134 2.56 -8.61 -9.37
C VAL A 134 1.94 -7.25 -9.64
N CYS A 135 0.77 -7.21 -10.26
CA CYS A 135 -0.03 -5.99 -10.39
C CYS A 135 -1.19 -6.06 -9.40
N THR A 136 -1.32 -5.04 -8.54
CA THR A 136 -2.42 -4.94 -7.57
C THR A 136 -3.75 -4.77 -8.27
N HIS A 137 -3.79 -4.00 -9.36
CA HIS A 137 -4.96 -3.82 -10.21
C HIS A 137 -4.56 -3.26 -11.58
N SER A 138 -5.55 -2.96 -12.42
CA SER A 138 -5.32 -2.67 -13.84
C SER A 138 -5.18 -1.19 -14.21
N HIS A 139 -5.17 -0.27 -13.25
CA HIS A 139 -5.06 1.16 -13.57
C HIS A 139 -3.72 1.52 -14.23
N ALA A 140 -3.77 2.58 -15.02
CA ALA A 140 -2.75 2.94 -16.01
C ALA A 140 -1.39 3.31 -15.40
N ASP A 141 -1.35 3.60 -14.11
CA ASP A 141 -0.14 3.94 -13.39
C ASP A 141 0.43 2.76 -12.58
N HIS A 142 -0.21 1.57 -12.60
CA HIS A 142 0.26 0.38 -11.88
C HIS A 142 0.75 -0.73 -12.81
N SER A 143 -0.10 -1.20 -13.72
CA SER A 143 0.15 -2.42 -14.51
C SER A 143 0.90 -2.24 -15.84
N PRO A 144 0.86 -1.10 -16.56
CA PRO A 144 1.45 -1.03 -17.90
C PRO A 144 2.96 -1.28 -17.98
N GLY A 145 3.71 -1.02 -16.90
CA GLY A 145 5.15 -1.32 -16.81
C GLY A 145 5.48 -2.82 -16.77
N ALA A 146 4.51 -3.71 -16.55
CA ALA A 146 4.76 -5.14 -16.29
C ALA A 146 5.34 -5.88 -17.49
N LYS A 147 4.73 -5.73 -18.67
CA LYS A 147 5.22 -6.37 -19.90
C LYS A 147 6.58 -5.82 -20.35
N PRO A 148 6.82 -4.50 -20.35
CA PRO A 148 8.16 -3.94 -20.56
C PRO A 148 9.21 -4.49 -19.59
N LEU A 149 8.90 -4.57 -18.29
CA LEU A 149 9.83 -5.09 -17.28
C LEU A 149 10.15 -6.58 -17.52
N GLN A 150 9.12 -7.39 -17.77
CA GLN A 150 9.27 -8.81 -18.12
C GLN A 150 10.19 -9.00 -19.33
N ALA A 151 10.08 -8.14 -20.35
CA ALA A 151 10.87 -8.22 -21.57
C ALA A 151 12.37 -7.90 -21.38
N LEU A 152 12.74 -7.18 -20.31
CA LEU A 152 14.14 -6.91 -19.97
C LEU A 152 14.82 -8.09 -19.25
N CYS A 153 14.05 -8.99 -18.64
CA CYS A 153 14.58 -10.12 -17.87
C CYS A 153 15.14 -11.21 -18.79
N ALA A 154 16.27 -11.82 -18.39
CA ALA A 154 16.86 -12.95 -19.11
C ALA A 154 15.98 -14.21 -19.06
N THR A 155 15.27 -14.40 -17.95
CA THR A 155 14.15 -15.33 -17.81
C THR A 155 12.84 -14.59 -18.01
N THR A 156 11.75 -15.29 -18.33
CA THR A 156 10.41 -14.68 -18.41
C THR A 156 9.67 -14.86 -17.08
N PRO A 157 9.83 -13.96 -16.08
CA PRO A 157 9.08 -14.06 -14.83
C PRO A 157 7.58 -13.89 -15.11
N PRO A 158 6.69 -14.70 -14.51
CA PRO A 158 5.26 -14.55 -14.74
C PRO A 158 4.75 -13.21 -14.19
N ILE A 159 3.83 -12.59 -14.92
CA ILE A 159 3.04 -11.46 -14.43
C ILE A 159 1.78 -12.02 -13.76
N LEU A 160 1.59 -11.67 -12.50
CA LEU A 160 0.53 -12.14 -11.61
C LEU A 160 -0.45 -11.01 -11.29
N GLY A 161 -1.71 -11.36 -11.08
CA GLY A 161 -2.76 -10.44 -10.66
C GLY A 161 -4.14 -10.98 -11.00
N LEU A 162 -5.16 -10.14 -10.93
CA LEU A 162 -6.50 -10.44 -11.45
C LEU A 162 -6.74 -9.65 -12.73
N PRO A 163 -7.34 -10.24 -13.78
CA PRO A 163 -7.64 -9.51 -15.02
C PRO A 163 -8.63 -8.39 -14.77
N SER A 164 -8.52 -7.31 -15.54
CA SER A 164 -9.51 -6.23 -15.50
C SER A 164 -10.91 -6.77 -15.81
N ALA A 165 -11.92 -6.34 -15.07
CA ALA A 165 -13.31 -6.70 -15.35
C ALA A 165 -13.80 -6.06 -16.67
N PRO A 166 -14.87 -6.58 -17.30
CA PRO A 166 -15.47 -5.94 -18.48
C PRO A 166 -15.94 -4.50 -18.26
N THR A 167 -16.13 -4.11 -17.00
CA THR A 167 -16.47 -2.76 -16.53
C THR A 167 -15.29 -1.80 -16.50
N ALA A 168 -14.06 -2.31 -16.61
CA ALA A 168 -12.86 -1.51 -16.54
C ALA A 168 -12.78 -0.51 -17.70
N ARG A 169 -12.16 0.63 -17.44
CA ARG A 169 -11.93 1.67 -18.45
C ARG A 169 -10.98 1.14 -19.53
N ALA A 170 -11.08 1.70 -20.74
CA ALA A 170 -10.26 1.26 -21.88
C ALA A 170 -8.75 1.36 -21.62
N ASN A 171 -8.31 2.35 -20.86
CA ASN A 171 -6.90 2.54 -20.46
C ASN A 171 -6.52 1.74 -19.20
N SER A 172 -7.40 0.85 -18.74
CA SER A 172 -7.20 -0.01 -17.57
C SER A 172 -7.47 -1.47 -17.90
N HIS A 173 -7.23 -1.86 -19.15
CA HIS A 173 -7.27 -3.25 -19.58
C HIS A 173 -5.99 -3.97 -19.16
N PHE A 174 -6.13 -5.09 -18.45
CA PHE A 174 -5.02 -5.88 -17.95
C PHE A 174 -5.36 -7.37 -18.01
N VAL A 175 -4.42 -8.17 -18.50
CA VAL A 175 -4.50 -9.63 -18.51
C VAL A 175 -3.16 -10.14 -17.97
N PRO A 176 -3.14 -10.80 -16.79
CA PRO A 176 -1.93 -11.37 -16.23
C PRO A 176 -1.55 -12.65 -17.00
N ASP A 177 -0.29 -13.09 -16.85
CA ASP A 177 0.12 -14.41 -17.33
C ASP A 177 -0.46 -15.53 -16.46
N GLN A 178 -0.62 -15.28 -15.15
CA GLN A 178 -1.26 -16.19 -14.21
C GLN A 178 -2.17 -15.44 -13.25
N LEU A 179 -3.31 -16.05 -12.93
CA LEU A 179 -4.26 -15.50 -11.96
C LEU A 179 -3.67 -15.62 -10.55
N LEU A 180 -3.74 -14.55 -9.77
CA LEU A 180 -3.40 -14.54 -8.36
C LEU A 180 -4.70 -14.56 -7.54
N GLN A 181 -5.06 -15.72 -7.01
CA GLN A 181 -6.34 -15.94 -6.33
C GLN A 181 -6.32 -15.39 -4.89
N ASN A 182 -7.51 -15.18 -4.32
CA ASN A 182 -7.62 -14.77 -2.93
C ASN A 182 -6.97 -15.80 -1.98
N ASN A 183 -6.17 -15.33 -1.04
CA ASN A 183 -5.35 -16.11 -0.11
C ASN A 183 -4.25 -16.98 -0.74
N GLU A 184 -4.02 -16.87 -2.05
CA GLU A 184 -2.89 -17.53 -2.70
C GLU A 184 -1.57 -16.95 -2.16
N ARG A 185 -0.58 -17.83 -1.99
CA ARG A 185 0.74 -17.48 -1.47
C ARG A 185 1.79 -17.72 -2.53
N ILE A 186 2.54 -16.67 -2.85
CA ILE A 186 3.73 -16.76 -3.69
C ILE A 186 4.97 -16.65 -2.79
N MET A 187 5.96 -17.50 -3.05
CA MET A 187 7.14 -17.62 -2.21
C MET A 187 8.40 -17.43 -3.03
N LEU A 188 9.28 -16.57 -2.53
CA LEU A 188 10.69 -16.59 -2.90
C LEU A 188 11.44 -17.47 -1.90
N ILE A 189 12.31 -18.34 -2.40
CA ILE A 189 13.09 -19.26 -1.57
C ILE A 189 14.55 -19.08 -1.94
N SER A 190 15.40 -18.83 -0.94
CA SER A 190 16.84 -18.71 -1.15
C SER A 190 17.42 -19.99 -1.78
N ARG A 191 18.15 -19.83 -2.88
CA ARG A 191 18.88 -20.94 -3.52
C ARG A 191 20.28 -21.05 -2.91
N GLY A 192 20.37 -21.47 -1.64
CA GLY A 192 21.63 -21.61 -0.89
C GLY A 192 21.77 -22.98 -0.19
N LEU A 193 23.03 -23.45 -0.05
CA LEU A 193 23.42 -24.84 0.27
C LEU A 193 23.13 -25.35 1.70
N ASP A 194 22.64 -24.51 2.61
CA ASP A 194 22.32 -24.93 3.97
C ASP A 194 20.79 -24.99 4.18
N ALA A 195 20.26 -26.21 4.29
CA ALA A 195 18.83 -26.47 4.54
C ALA A 195 18.28 -25.84 5.83
N ASN A 196 19.16 -25.35 6.72
CA ASN A 196 18.80 -24.67 7.96
C ASN A 196 18.78 -23.13 7.86
N SER A 197 19.07 -22.56 6.68
CA SER A 197 19.17 -21.11 6.45
C SER A 197 18.34 -20.63 5.25
N ALA A 198 17.32 -21.40 4.84
CA ALA A 198 16.42 -21.00 3.77
C ALA A 198 15.57 -19.79 4.22
N TYR A 199 15.98 -18.60 3.80
CA TYR A 199 15.14 -17.41 3.91
C TYR A 199 14.01 -17.49 2.88
N THR A 200 12.79 -17.23 3.35
CA THR A 200 11.61 -17.14 2.50
C THR A 200 11.02 -15.75 2.58
N HIS A 201 10.49 -15.29 1.46
CA HIS A 201 9.61 -14.12 1.40
C HIS A 201 8.28 -14.59 0.84
N THR A 202 7.25 -14.58 1.69
CA THR A 202 5.92 -15.07 1.33
C THR A 202 4.95 -13.89 1.20
N LEU A 203 4.48 -13.65 -0.01
CA LEU A 203 3.39 -12.71 -0.27
C LEU A 203 2.08 -13.48 -0.37
N GLN A 204 1.16 -13.21 0.55
CA GLN A 204 -0.23 -13.68 0.49
C GLN A 204 -1.10 -12.62 -0.18
N ALA A 205 -1.82 -13.00 -1.23
CA ALA A 205 -2.78 -12.15 -1.88
C ALA A 205 -4.08 -12.07 -1.08
N ILE A 206 -4.65 -10.88 -0.98
CA ILE A 206 -5.95 -10.62 -0.39
C ILE A 206 -6.77 -9.88 -1.45
N HIS A 207 -7.80 -10.52 -1.99
CA HIS A 207 -8.69 -9.88 -2.95
C HIS A 207 -9.49 -8.79 -2.23
N THR A 208 -9.36 -7.56 -2.70
CA THR A 208 -9.90 -6.35 -2.06
C THR A 208 -10.63 -5.48 -3.08
N PRO A 209 -11.73 -5.99 -3.68
CA PRO A 209 -12.51 -5.23 -4.64
C PRO A 209 -13.08 -3.95 -4.01
N GLY A 210 -13.44 -3.00 -4.85
CA GLY A 210 -14.13 -1.78 -4.44
C GLY A 210 -13.52 -0.53 -5.03
N HIS A 211 -12.19 -0.37 -5.01
CA HIS A 211 -11.55 0.67 -5.83
C HIS A 211 -11.60 0.30 -7.32
N ALA A 212 -11.20 -0.94 -7.61
CA ALA A 212 -11.37 -1.62 -8.87
C ALA A 212 -11.82 -3.07 -8.59
N ALA A 213 -12.59 -3.69 -9.47
CA ALA A 213 -13.13 -5.03 -9.28
C ALA A 213 -12.04 -6.10 -9.13
N ASN A 214 -10.89 -5.89 -9.79
CA ASN A 214 -9.75 -6.80 -9.80
C ASN A 214 -8.66 -6.44 -8.78
N HIS A 215 -8.93 -5.55 -7.82
CA HIS A 215 -7.93 -5.06 -6.89
C HIS A 215 -7.51 -6.12 -5.86
N VAL A 216 -6.20 -6.27 -5.64
CA VAL A 216 -5.62 -7.11 -4.59
C VAL A 216 -4.66 -6.31 -3.73
N CYS A 217 -4.69 -6.57 -2.43
CA CYS A 217 -3.61 -6.22 -1.50
C CYS A 217 -2.68 -7.42 -1.32
N LEU A 218 -1.45 -7.17 -0.88
CA LEU A 218 -0.47 -8.23 -0.63
C LEU A 218 0.06 -8.12 0.79
N LEU A 219 0.07 -9.23 1.52
CA LEU A 219 0.65 -9.32 2.86
C LEU A 219 1.99 -10.04 2.77
N LEU A 220 3.08 -9.39 3.18
CA LEU A 220 4.36 -10.05 3.43
C LEU A 220 4.33 -10.69 4.82
N VAL A 221 4.21 -12.02 4.84
CA VAL A 221 3.82 -12.78 6.03
C VAL A 221 4.92 -12.73 7.10
N GLU A 222 6.18 -12.92 6.72
CA GLU A 222 7.30 -12.98 7.66
C GLU A 222 7.59 -11.63 8.31
N ASP A 223 7.40 -10.52 7.59
CA ASP A 223 7.69 -9.16 8.05
C ASP A 223 6.47 -8.45 8.66
N GLY A 224 5.25 -8.99 8.50
CA GLY A 224 4.02 -8.35 8.97
C GLY A 224 3.75 -7.01 8.28
N LEU A 225 3.90 -6.96 6.94
CA LEU A 225 3.73 -5.73 6.15
C LEU A 225 2.60 -5.89 5.14
N LEU A 226 1.74 -4.87 5.01
CA LEU A 226 0.65 -4.86 4.03
C LEU A 226 0.95 -3.89 2.90
N PHE A 227 1.04 -4.38 1.66
CA PHE A 227 1.00 -3.56 0.46
C PHE A 227 -0.45 -3.34 0.06
N SER A 228 -0.93 -2.11 0.18
CA SER A 228 -2.37 -1.80 0.05
C SER A 228 -2.81 -1.39 -1.34
N GLY A 229 -1.88 -1.26 -2.29
CA GLY A 229 -2.18 -0.68 -3.60
C GLY A 229 -2.90 0.65 -3.44
N ASP A 230 -4.01 0.82 -4.17
CA ASP A 230 -4.88 1.98 -4.08
C ASP A 230 -6.04 1.83 -3.09
N HIS A 231 -6.09 0.73 -2.35
CA HIS A 231 -7.15 0.51 -1.38
C HIS A 231 -7.02 1.44 -0.16
N ILE A 232 -5.79 1.67 0.29
CA ILE A 232 -5.43 2.56 1.40
C ILE A 232 -4.27 3.43 0.92
N LEU A 233 -4.43 4.75 1.04
CA LEU A 233 -3.48 5.76 0.55
C LEU A 233 -3.00 6.65 1.69
N ASN A 234 -1.81 7.24 1.52
CA ASN A 234 -1.26 8.23 2.43
C ASN A 234 -1.60 9.64 1.93
N GLY A 235 -2.60 10.27 2.55
CA GLY A 235 -2.88 11.72 2.44
C GLY A 235 -4.20 12.08 1.78
N SER A 236 -4.82 11.11 1.12
CA SER A 236 -6.15 11.22 0.53
C SER A 236 -6.94 9.93 0.75
N THR A 237 -8.22 9.97 0.41
CA THR A 237 -9.05 8.76 0.35
C THR A 237 -9.14 8.30 -1.09
N THR A 238 -9.11 6.99 -1.34
CA THR A 238 -9.20 6.46 -2.70
C THR A 238 -10.50 6.87 -3.42
N VAL A 239 -10.51 6.91 -4.74
CA VAL A 239 -11.73 7.14 -5.50
C VAL A 239 -12.43 5.81 -5.72
N ILE A 240 -13.74 5.77 -5.50
CA ILE A 240 -14.57 4.60 -5.78
C ILE A 240 -15.41 4.95 -7.00
N ASP A 241 -15.11 4.34 -8.15
CA ASP A 241 -15.66 4.75 -9.44
C ASP A 241 -16.51 3.66 -10.11
N PRO A 242 -17.85 3.70 -9.97
CA PRO A 242 -18.71 2.72 -10.62
C PRO A 242 -18.68 2.80 -12.16
N PRO A 243 -18.89 1.69 -12.88
CA PRO A 243 -19.27 0.37 -12.36
C PRO A 243 -18.10 -0.51 -11.93
N ASP A 244 -16.85 -0.06 -12.13
CA ASP A 244 -15.68 -0.89 -11.81
C ASP A 244 -15.33 -0.84 -10.32
N GLY A 245 -15.57 0.29 -9.67
CA GLY A 245 -15.53 0.45 -8.22
C GLY A 245 -16.91 0.31 -7.59
N HIS A 246 -16.95 -0.22 -6.36
CA HIS A 246 -18.17 -0.48 -5.60
C HIS A 246 -17.95 -0.19 -4.11
N MET A 247 -18.84 0.61 -3.49
CA MET A 247 -18.63 1.08 -2.11
C MET A 247 -18.83 -0.03 -1.06
N GLY A 248 -19.81 -0.91 -1.26
CA GLY A 248 -20.03 -2.05 -0.35
C GLY A 248 -18.82 -2.98 -0.31
N ASP A 249 -18.29 -3.32 -1.49
CA ASP A 249 -17.10 -4.16 -1.65
C ASP A 249 -15.88 -3.51 -0.99
N TYR A 250 -15.74 -2.20 -1.15
CA TYR A 250 -14.66 -1.42 -0.54
C TYR A 250 -14.73 -1.47 1.00
N LEU A 251 -15.91 -1.25 1.59
CA LEU A 251 -16.10 -1.30 3.03
C LEU A 251 -15.87 -2.69 3.61
N GLN A 252 -16.32 -3.74 2.92
CA GLN A 252 -16.07 -5.14 3.30
C GLN A 252 -14.60 -5.54 3.15
N SER A 253 -13.92 -5.02 2.12
CA SER A 253 -12.49 -5.22 1.93
C SER A 253 -11.68 -4.56 3.05
N LEU A 254 -12.08 -3.39 3.54
CA LEU A 254 -11.47 -2.78 4.73
C LEU A 254 -11.62 -3.67 5.98
N ASP A 255 -12.76 -4.34 6.17
CA ASP A 255 -12.92 -5.31 7.27
C ASP A 255 -12.01 -6.52 7.11
N THR A 256 -11.88 -7.03 5.88
CA THR A 256 -10.99 -8.14 5.55
C THR A 256 -9.53 -7.77 5.84
N LEU A 257 -9.11 -6.55 5.46
CA LEU A 257 -7.78 -6.04 5.74
C LEU A 257 -7.54 -5.82 7.23
N LEU A 258 -8.54 -5.34 7.98
CA LEU A 258 -8.43 -5.19 9.42
C LEU A 258 -8.17 -6.54 10.10
N ALA A 259 -8.95 -7.56 9.74
CA ALA A 259 -8.78 -8.92 10.25
C ALA A 259 -7.41 -9.51 9.88
N ALA A 260 -6.93 -9.27 8.65
CA ALA A 260 -5.59 -9.69 8.24
C ALA A 260 -4.49 -8.99 9.04
N CYS A 261 -4.63 -7.68 9.30
CA CYS A 261 -3.71 -6.92 10.11
C CYS A 261 -3.66 -7.42 11.57
N GLU A 262 -4.80 -7.79 12.14
CA GLU A 262 -4.87 -8.41 13.47
C GLU A 262 -4.22 -9.80 13.50
N ALA A 263 -4.52 -10.64 12.52
CA ALA A 263 -4.03 -12.02 12.47
C ALA A 263 -2.51 -12.13 12.26
N HIS A 264 -1.91 -11.14 11.59
CA HIS A 264 -0.50 -11.15 11.20
C HIS A 264 0.34 -10.05 11.89
N ASP A 265 -0.20 -9.41 12.93
CA ASP A 265 0.45 -8.33 13.67
C ASP A 265 1.03 -7.24 12.75
N VAL A 266 0.25 -6.82 11.75
CA VAL A 266 0.73 -5.87 10.74
C VAL A 266 0.97 -4.51 11.38
N GLN A 267 2.21 -4.03 11.32
CA GLN A 267 2.61 -2.74 11.93
C GLN A 267 2.66 -1.58 10.93
N PHE A 268 2.79 -1.90 9.64
CA PHE A 268 3.02 -0.93 8.59
C PHE A 268 2.23 -1.26 7.32
N ILE A 269 1.71 -0.22 6.67
CA ILE A 269 0.97 -0.30 5.41
C ILE A 269 1.72 0.50 4.35
N PHE A 270 1.98 -0.13 3.20
CA PHE A 270 2.79 0.34 2.08
C PHE A 270 1.83 0.69 0.92
N PRO A 271 1.42 1.96 0.79
CA PRO A 271 0.45 2.38 -0.22
C PRO A 271 1.09 2.58 -1.58
N ALA A 272 0.31 2.47 -2.66
CA ALA A 272 0.81 2.85 -3.98
C ALA A 272 1.10 4.35 -4.10
N HIS A 273 0.49 5.20 -3.26
CA HIS A 273 0.75 6.64 -3.25
C HIS A 273 1.02 7.18 -1.85
N GLY A 274 2.09 7.97 -1.76
CA GLY A 274 2.56 8.62 -0.53
C GLY A 274 3.42 7.73 0.36
N HIS A 275 3.62 8.16 1.61
CA HIS A 275 4.53 7.51 2.55
C HIS A 275 3.93 6.26 3.20
N VAL A 276 4.80 5.42 3.78
CA VAL A 276 4.37 4.30 4.63
C VAL A 276 3.53 4.81 5.80
N LEU A 277 2.45 4.10 6.09
CA LEU A 277 1.50 4.35 7.17
C LEU A 277 1.73 3.37 8.34
N GLY A 278 1.23 3.72 9.53
CA GLY A 278 1.33 2.86 10.73
C GLY A 278 2.43 3.31 11.69
N GLY A 279 3.21 2.35 12.20
CA GLY A 279 4.21 2.57 13.25
C GLY A 279 4.06 1.64 14.46
N SER A 280 2.96 0.89 14.51
CA SER A 280 2.66 -0.20 15.43
C SER A 280 1.39 -0.91 14.93
N SER A 281 1.09 -2.09 15.45
CA SER A 281 -0.10 -2.85 15.05
C SER A 281 -1.39 -2.07 15.30
N ALA A 282 -1.48 -1.40 16.44
CA ALA A 282 -2.61 -0.52 16.77
C ALA A 282 -2.71 0.69 15.81
N ALA A 283 -1.58 1.26 15.39
CA ALA A 283 -1.58 2.38 14.45
C ALA A 283 -2.02 1.96 13.04
N ALA A 284 -1.56 0.81 12.54
CA ALA A 284 -1.98 0.26 11.26
C ALA A 284 -3.49 -0.06 11.23
N GLN A 285 -4.01 -0.70 12.28
CA GLN A 285 -5.45 -0.93 12.47
C GLN A 285 -6.21 0.41 12.58
N GLY A 286 -5.62 1.39 13.26
CA GLY A 286 -6.14 2.77 13.37
C GLY A 286 -6.34 3.44 12.01
N VAL A 287 -5.43 3.23 11.06
CA VAL A 287 -5.57 3.76 9.68
C VAL A 287 -6.82 3.19 9.00
N ILE A 288 -7.01 1.87 9.06
CA ILE A 288 -8.14 1.18 8.42
C ILE A 288 -9.46 1.60 9.06
N THR A 289 -9.53 1.59 10.39
CA THR A 289 -10.75 1.95 11.14
C THR A 289 -11.13 3.42 10.93
N HIS A 290 -10.15 4.34 10.91
CA HIS A 290 -10.40 5.75 10.61
C HIS A 290 -10.92 5.95 9.19
N LEU A 291 -10.32 5.29 8.20
CA LEU A 291 -10.76 5.36 6.81
C LEU A 291 -12.18 4.83 6.63
N LYS A 292 -12.49 3.68 7.22
CA LYS A 292 -13.85 3.12 7.21
C LYS A 292 -14.86 4.07 7.86
N ALA A 293 -14.54 4.60 9.05
CA ALA A 293 -15.41 5.54 9.76
C ALA A 293 -15.65 6.82 8.95
N HIS A 294 -14.63 7.34 8.26
CA HIS A 294 -14.76 8.48 7.37
C HIS A 294 -15.76 8.20 6.22
N ARG A 295 -15.69 7.01 5.59
CA ARG A 295 -16.63 6.60 4.54
C ARG A 295 -18.06 6.47 5.04
N LEU A 296 -18.26 5.79 6.17
CA LEU A 296 -19.58 5.61 6.75
C LEU A 296 -20.19 6.95 7.20
N LYS A 297 -19.38 7.88 7.71
CA LYS A 297 -19.84 9.25 8.01
C LYS A 297 -20.31 9.98 6.75
N ARG A 298 -19.57 9.83 5.64
CA ARG A 298 -19.98 10.41 4.34
C ARG A 298 -21.27 9.78 3.83
N GLU A 299 -21.39 8.46 3.91
CA GLU A 299 -22.58 7.72 3.51
C GLU A 299 -23.82 8.12 4.29
N ALA A 300 -23.72 8.23 5.62
CA ALA A 300 -24.80 8.70 6.46
C ALA A 300 -25.25 10.13 6.10
N LYS A 301 -24.30 11.01 5.76
CA LYS A 301 -24.61 12.35 5.27
C LYS A 301 -25.33 12.32 3.92
N ILE A 302 -24.88 11.49 2.98
CA ILE A 302 -25.52 11.30 1.68
C ILE A 302 -26.95 10.78 1.84
N ALA A 303 -27.16 9.78 2.69
CA ALA A 303 -28.48 9.23 2.99
C ALA A 303 -29.44 10.31 3.53
N ALA A 304 -28.97 11.16 4.44
CA ALA A 304 -29.76 12.27 4.97
C ALA A 304 -30.12 13.31 3.88
N VAL A 305 -29.18 13.64 2.99
CA VAL A 305 -29.41 14.53 1.85
C VAL A 305 -30.43 13.93 0.87
N MET A 306 -30.31 12.65 0.54
CA MET A 306 -31.27 11.93 -0.31
C MET A 306 -32.67 11.91 0.31
N ALA A 307 -32.78 11.68 1.62
CA ALA A 307 -34.08 11.69 2.32
C ALA A 307 -34.73 13.08 2.34
N ALA A 308 -33.94 14.14 2.49
CA ALA A 308 -34.42 15.53 2.43
C ALA A 308 -34.78 15.98 1.01
N HIS A 309 -34.16 15.39 -0.02
CA HIS A 309 -34.33 15.72 -1.42
C HIS A 309 -34.56 14.45 -2.26
N PRO A 310 -35.70 13.75 -2.09
CA PRO A 310 -35.92 12.42 -2.66
C PRO A 310 -35.94 12.39 -4.20
N GLU A 311 -36.38 13.48 -4.83
CA GLU A 311 -36.38 13.64 -6.30
C GLU A 311 -35.08 14.25 -6.85
N GLY A 312 -34.07 14.43 -5.99
CA GLY A 312 -32.79 15.01 -6.38
C GLY A 312 -31.94 14.08 -7.25
N THR A 313 -31.06 14.68 -8.02
CA THR A 313 -30.04 13.97 -8.82
C THR A 313 -28.69 13.99 -8.10
N LEU A 314 -27.70 13.28 -8.66
CA LEU A 314 -26.32 13.37 -8.19
C LEU A 314 -25.79 14.81 -8.20
N ASP A 315 -26.21 15.63 -9.17
CA ASP A 315 -25.79 17.04 -9.24
C ASP A 315 -26.42 17.90 -8.15
N ASP A 316 -27.66 17.59 -7.75
CA ASP A 316 -28.34 18.29 -6.67
C ASP A 316 -27.78 17.90 -5.30
N TRP A 317 -27.45 16.61 -5.11
CA TRP A 317 -26.94 16.10 -3.84
C TRP A 317 -25.47 16.41 -3.60
N LEU A 318 -24.64 16.47 -4.64
CA LEU A 318 -23.20 16.72 -4.54
C LEU A 318 -22.82 17.95 -3.70
N PRO A 319 -23.33 19.17 -3.96
CA PRO A 319 -22.95 20.35 -3.17
C PRO A 319 -23.37 20.25 -1.70
N LEU A 320 -24.43 19.51 -1.38
CA LEU A 320 -24.92 19.32 -0.01
C LEU A 320 -24.12 18.24 0.72
N ALA A 321 -23.88 17.12 0.03
CA ALA A 321 -23.18 15.99 0.58
C ALA A 321 -21.68 16.26 0.72
N TYR A 322 -21.08 17.14 -0.10
CA TYR A 322 -19.64 17.45 -0.15
C TYR A 322 -19.32 18.94 0.12
N ASP A 323 -20.14 19.62 0.94
CA ASP A 323 -19.95 21.04 1.33
C ASP A 323 -18.59 21.36 2.01
N ASP A 324 -17.88 20.34 2.51
CA ASP A 324 -16.58 20.40 3.17
C ASP A 324 -15.42 20.09 2.22
N VAL A 325 -15.71 19.89 0.93
CA VAL A 325 -14.76 19.54 -0.11
C VAL A 325 -14.72 20.63 -1.17
N ASP A 326 -13.50 21.04 -1.55
CA ASP A 326 -13.29 22.07 -2.57
C ASP A 326 -13.99 21.72 -3.90
N ALA A 327 -14.74 22.66 -4.46
CA ALA A 327 -15.50 22.46 -5.69
C ALA A 327 -14.65 21.99 -6.89
N ARG A 328 -13.33 22.28 -6.89
CA ARG A 328 -12.41 21.82 -7.94
C ARG A 328 -12.30 20.31 -8.01
N VAL A 329 -12.55 19.58 -6.92
CA VAL A 329 -12.48 18.11 -6.90
C VAL A 329 -13.83 17.43 -7.05
N TRP A 330 -14.92 18.20 -7.14
CA TRP A 330 -16.27 17.68 -7.27
C TRP A 330 -16.51 16.73 -8.45
N PRO A 331 -15.90 16.92 -9.65
CA PRO A 331 -16.06 15.95 -10.74
C PRO A 331 -15.61 14.53 -10.34
N VAL A 332 -14.55 14.43 -9.53
CA VAL A 332 -14.05 13.16 -9.00
C VAL A 332 -14.89 12.70 -7.81
N ALA A 333 -15.23 13.60 -6.90
CA ALA A 333 -16.07 13.30 -5.74
C ALA A 333 -17.47 12.77 -6.13
N LYS A 334 -18.03 13.26 -7.24
CA LYS A 334 -19.32 12.81 -7.80
C LYS A 334 -19.30 11.31 -8.14
N ARG A 335 -18.14 10.75 -8.48
CA ARG A 335 -17.99 9.31 -8.75
C ARG A 335 -18.12 8.50 -7.47
N SER A 336 -17.43 8.90 -6.40
CA SER A 336 -17.62 8.30 -5.07
C SER A 336 -19.02 8.54 -4.49
N LEU A 337 -19.65 9.68 -4.78
CA LEU A 337 -21.06 9.93 -4.44
C LEU A 337 -21.96 8.90 -5.11
N MET A 338 -21.78 8.66 -6.41
CA MET A 338 -22.52 7.64 -7.15
C MET A 338 -22.37 6.25 -6.51
N ALA A 339 -21.15 5.86 -6.12
CA ALA A 339 -20.89 4.59 -5.45
C ALA A 339 -21.63 4.45 -4.11
N HIS A 340 -21.64 5.51 -3.28
CA HIS A 340 -22.41 5.53 -2.03
C HIS A 340 -23.91 5.43 -2.30
N VAL A 341 -24.43 6.17 -3.28
CA VAL A 341 -25.86 6.14 -3.63
C VAL A 341 -26.30 4.76 -4.08
N GLU A 342 -25.49 4.08 -4.89
CA GLU A 342 -25.75 2.69 -5.32
C GLU A 342 -25.78 1.73 -4.12
N HIS A 343 -24.80 1.84 -3.22
CA HIS A 343 -24.72 1.04 -2.01
C HIS A 343 -25.94 1.26 -1.08
N ILE A 344 -26.28 2.52 -0.77
CA ILE A 344 -27.46 2.86 0.04
C ILE A 344 -28.75 2.29 -0.57
N ARG A 345 -28.89 2.37 -1.90
CA ARG A 345 -30.08 1.84 -2.60
C ARG A 345 -30.15 0.32 -2.51
N ALA A 346 -29.02 -0.38 -2.64
CA ALA A 346 -28.96 -1.83 -2.50
C ALA A 346 -29.38 -2.27 -1.10
N ASP A 347 -28.84 -1.63 -0.05
CA ASP A 347 -29.16 -1.94 1.35
C ASP A 347 -30.64 -1.72 1.70
N ASN A 348 -31.28 -0.69 1.12
CA ASN A 348 -32.71 -0.44 1.33
C ASN A 348 -33.62 -1.44 0.61
N THR A 349 -33.08 -2.24 -0.31
CA THR A 349 -33.82 -3.27 -1.06
C THR A 349 -33.61 -4.70 -0.54
N ALA A 350 -32.67 -4.90 0.38
CA ALA A 350 -32.33 -6.18 1.01
C ALA A 350 -33.21 -6.48 2.23
#